data_AF-A0A519RT41-F1
#
_entry.id   AF-A0A519RT41-F1
#
_cell.length_a   1.000
_cell.length_b   1.000
_cell.length_c   1.000
_cell.angle_alpha   90.00
_cell.angle_beta   90.00
_cell.angle_gamma   90.00
#
_symmetry.space_group_name_H-M   'P 1'
#
loop_
_entity.id
_entity.type
_entity.pdbx_description
1 polymer ?
#
loop_
_entity_poly.entity_id
_entity_poly.type
_entity_poly.pdbx_seq_one_letter_code
_entity_poly.pdbx_strand_id
1 'polypeptide(L)'
;EDIHIIITDQRMPKTTGVEFLASILEEHPDPIRMILTGYTDIDAVIDAINKGQVYRYIQKPWMEEDLRINIEKAIEIYNLRKENRELTEKLLVANRQLEFIARQNLLS
;
A
#
# COMPACT_ATOMS: atom_id res chain seq x y z
N GLU A 1 -4.69 15.81 1.61
CA GLU A 1 -3.37 15.64 0.98
C GLU A 1 -3.22 14.19 0.54
N ASP A 2 -2.53 13.91 -0.56
CA ASP A 2 -2.28 12.54 -1.04
C ASP A 2 -1.09 11.97 -0.26
N ILE A 3 -1.33 10.91 0.53
CA ILE A 3 -0.30 10.28 1.36
C ILE A 3 0.23 9.07 0.60
N HIS A 4 1.49 9.10 0.17
CA HIS A 4 2.07 8.00 -0.61
C HIS A 4 2.66 6.90 0.28
N ILE A 5 3.28 7.29 1.39
CA ILE A 5 4.02 6.39 2.27
C ILE A 5 3.75 6.78 3.72
N ILE A 6 3.58 5.78 4.57
CA ILE A 6 3.49 5.92 6.02
C ILE A 6 4.59 5.07 6.63
N ILE A 7 5.49 5.69 7.40
CA ILE A 7 6.57 5.00 8.10
C ILE A 7 6.38 5.24 9.59
N THR A 8 6.40 4.17 10.39
CA THR A 8 6.26 4.25 11.85
C THR A 8 7.23 3.34 12.57
N ASP A 9 7.51 3.62 13.84
CA ASP A 9 8.25 2.72 14.71
C ASP A 9 7.38 1.55 15.16
N GLN A 10 7.94 0.35 15.27
CA GLN A 10 7.23 -0.77 15.87
C GLN A 10 6.91 -0.51 17.35
N ARG A 11 7.83 0.14 18.08
CA ARG A 11 7.66 0.46 19.51
C ARG A 11 7.32 1.93 19.68
N MET A 12 6.06 2.23 19.98
CA MET A 12 5.63 3.57 20.37
C MET A 12 4.98 3.54 21.76
N PRO A 13 5.00 4.67 22.49
CA PRO A 13 4.20 4.78 23.70
C PRO A 13 2.71 4.56 23.38
N LYS A 14 2.04 3.72 24.15
CA LYS A 14 0.59 3.38 24.10
C LYS A 14 0.14 2.37 23.03
N THR A 15 0.76 2.33 21.86
CA THR A 15 0.36 1.43 20.76
C THR A 15 1.58 0.98 19.95
N THR A 16 1.50 -0.15 19.26
CA THR A 16 2.56 -0.60 18.35
C THR A 16 2.40 0.02 16.95
N GLY A 17 3.49 0.01 16.17
CA GLY A 17 3.47 0.42 14.77
C GLY A 17 2.47 -0.38 13.93
N VAL A 18 2.43 -1.70 14.14
CA VAL A 18 1.44 -2.59 13.50
C VAL A 18 0.01 -2.18 13.85
N GLU A 19 -0.31 -1.98 15.13
CA GLU A 19 -1.66 -1.61 15.56
C GLU A 19 -2.10 -0.25 14.98
N PHE A 20 -1.19 0.73 14.96
CA PHE A 20 -1.45 2.01 14.31
C PHE A 20 -1.74 1.83 12.81
N LEU A 21 -0.88 1.13 12.09
CA LEU A 21 -1.06 0.92 10.64
C LEU A 21 -2.32 0.11 10.31
N ALA A 22 -2.72 -0.82 11.18
CA ALA A 22 -3.97 -1.55 11.05
C ALA A 22 -5.18 -0.62 11.26
N SER A 23 -5.13 0.30 12.23
CA SER A 23 -6.24 1.21 12.55
C SER A 23 -6.56 2.19 11.43
N ILE A 24 -5.57 2.60 10.64
CA ILE A 24 -5.74 3.56 9.54
C ILE A 24 -6.02 2.90 8.19
N LEU A 25 -6.05 1.56 8.12
CA LEU A 25 -6.16 0.83 6.86
C LEU A 25 -7.48 1.10 6.12
N GLU A 26 -8.58 1.28 6.87
CA GLU A 26 -9.90 1.55 6.29
C GLU A 26 -9.99 2.95 5.67
N GLU A 27 -9.42 3.95 6.35
CA GLU A 27 -9.44 5.35 5.89
C GLU A 27 -8.36 5.63 4.84
N HIS A 28 -7.22 4.93 4.93
CA HIS A 28 -6.05 5.11 4.07
C HIS A 28 -5.53 3.75 3.56
N PRO A 29 -6.26 3.10 2.63
CA PRO A 29 -5.86 1.79 2.09
C PRO A 29 -4.67 1.87 1.12
N ASP A 30 -4.49 3.01 0.46
CA ASP A 30 -3.59 3.21 -0.67
C ASP A 30 -2.11 3.43 -0.35
N PRO A 31 -1.73 4.21 0.69
CA PRO A 31 -0.34 4.46 1.01
C PRO A 31 0.45 3.17 1.28
N ILE A 32 1.73 3.18 0.93
CA ILE A 32 2.64 2.10 1.28
C ILE A 32 3.01 2.23 2.76
N ARG A 33 2.66 1.20 3.54
CA ARG A 33 2.83 1.16 4.99
C ARG A 33 4.13 0.44 5.35
N MET A 34 5.03 1.12 6.05
CA MET A 34 6.34 0.59 6.42
C MET A 34 6.60 0.71 7.92
N ILE A 35 7.33 -0.26 8.47
CA ILE A 35 7.68 -0.29 9.90
C ILE A 35 9.18 -0.21 10.09
N LEU A 36 9.64 0.61 11.03
CA LEU A 36 11.00 0.58 11.55
C LEU A 36 11.04 -0.35 12.77
N THR A 37 11.86 -1.40 12.75
CA THR A 37 11.91 -2.40 13.84
C THR A 37 13.33 -2.72 14.28
N GLY A 38 13.51 -2.97 15.58
CA GLY A 38 14.71 -3.62 16.12
C GLY A 38 14.63 -5.15 16.02
N TYR A 39 15.64 -5.83 16.55
CA TYR A 39 15.74 -7.30 16.54
C TYR A 39 14.61 -8.02 17.31
N THR A 40 14.06 -7.36 18.33
CA THR A 40 13.20 -7.99 19.34
C THR A 40 11.73 -8.13 18.93
N ASP A 41 11.31 -7.55 17.81
CA ASP A 41 9.89 -7.44 17.44
C ASP A 41 9.60 -7.92 16.01
N ILE A 42 10.50 -8.72 15.44
CA ILE A 42 10.43 -9.17 14.04
C ILE A 42 9.22 -10.08 13.79
N ASP A 43 8.89 -11.00 14.71
CA ASP A 43 7.78 -11.95 14.50
C ASP A 43 6.43 -11.26 14.34
N ALA A 44 6.14 -10.27 15.19
CA ALA A 44 4.91 -9.47 15.11
C ALA A 44 4.80 -8.69 13.79
N VAL A 45 5.95 -8.23 13.27
CA VAL A 45 6.03 -7.50 12.00
C VAL A 45 5.86 -8.43 10.81
N ILE A 46 6.40 -9.64 10.86
CA ILE A 46 6.20 -10.69 9.85
C ILE A 46 4.71 -11.03 9.77
N ASP A 47 4.04 -11.24 10.90
CA ASP A 47 2.61 -11.51 10.95
C ASP A 47 1.78 -10.38 10.31
N ALA A 48 2.16 -9.12 10.56
CA ALA A 48 1.49 -7.97 9.97
C ALA A 48 1.67 -7.86 8.45
N ILE A 49 2.83 -8.28 7.93
CA ILE A 49 3.06 -8.40 6.48
C ILE A 49 2.16 -9.47 5.87
N ASN A 50 2.09 -10.65 6.50
CA ASN A 50 1.25 -11.75 6.02
C ASN A 50 -0.25 -11.39 6.02
N LYS A 51 -0.68 -10.52 6.93
CA LYS A 51 -2.05 -9.98 6.99
C LYS A 51 -2.29 -8.80 6.04
N GLY A 52 -1.29 -8.36 5.28
CA GLY A 52 -1.39 -7.23 4.35
C GLY A 52 -1.48 -5.85 5.02
N GLN A 53 -1.31 -5.79 6.34
CA GLN A 53 -1.35 -4.56 7.12
C GLN A 53 -0.09 -3.73 6.91
N VAL A 54 1.05 -4.39 6.68
CA VAL A 54 2.35 -3.76 6.47
C VAL A 54 2.93 -4.23 5.13
N TYR A 55 3.54 -3.32 4.39
CA TYR A 55 4.21 -3.66 3.13
C TYR A 55 5.63 -4.15 3.34
N ARG A 56 6.38 -3.49 4.23
CA ARG A 56 7.79 -3.75 4.45
C ARG A 56 8.23 -3.30 5.84
N TYR A 57 9.22 -3.99 6.40
CA TYR A 57 9.96 -3.49 7.54
C TYR A 57 11.38 -3.06 7.17
N ILE A 58 11.91 -2.11 7.94
CA ILE A 58 13.27 -1.62 7.88
C ILE A 58 13.91 -1.89 9.24
N GLN A 59 15.00 -2.63 9.23
CA GLN A 59 15.69 -3.03 10.45
C GLN A 59 16.60 -1.91 10.97
N LYS A 60 16.63 -1.72 12.30
CA LYS A 60 17.57 -0.82 12.98
C LYS A 60 18.82 -1.58 13.45
N PRO A 61 20.03 -0.99 13.34
CA PRO A 61 20.35 0.27 12.64
C PRO A 61 20.34 0.07 11.11
N TRP A 62 19.91 1.09 10.36
CA TRP A 62 19.90 1.07 8.90
C TRP A 62 21.07 1.87 8.31
N MET A 63 21.48 1.52 7.10
CA MET A 63 22.31 2.39 6.27
C MET A 63 21.42 3.38 5.53
N GLU A 64 21.86 4.64 5.40
CA GLU A 64 21.07 5.69 4.73
C GLU A 64 20.74 5.34 3.27
N GLU A 65 21.69 4.71 2.58
CA GLU A 65 21.51 4.26 1.20
C GLU A 65 20.38 3.22 1.09
N ASP A 66 20.38 2.23 1.99
CA ASP A 66 19.34 1.21 2.01
C ASP A 66 17.97 1.83 2.30
N LEU A 67 17.89 2.77 3.24
CA LEU A 67 16.65 3.46 3.54
C LEU A 67 16.13 4.23 2.31
N ARG A 68 17.01 4.97 1.63
CA ARG A 68 16.66 5.71 0.41
C ARG A 68 16.11 4.79 -0.67
N ILE A 69 16.82 3.71 -0.98
CA ILE A 69 16.40 2.72 -1.98
C ILE A 69 15.04 2.10 -1.62
N ASN A 70 14.80 1.81 -0.34
CA ASN A 70 13.52 1.25 0.10
C ASN A 70 12.37 2.24 -0.03
N ILE A 71 12.61 3.54 0.23
CA ILE A 71 11.60 4.59 0.05
C ILE A 71 11.33 4.81 -1.44
N GLU A 72 12.35 4.90 -2.29
CA GLU A 72 12.19 5.06 -3.73
C GLU A 72 11.35 3.93 -4.33
N LYS A 73 11.64 2.68 -3.95
CA LYS A 73 10.84 1.52 -4.34
C LYS A 73 9.40 1.63 -3.86
N ALA A 74 9.18 2.07 -2.62
CA ALA A 74 7.84 2.25 -2.09
C ALA A 74 7.04 3.30 -2.88
N ILE A 75 7.67 4.41 -3.30
CA ILE A 75 7.04 5.42 -4.16
C ILE A 75 6.69 4.82 -5.52
N GLU A 76 7.61 4.08 -6.13
CA GLU A 76 7.38 3.40 -7.42
C GLU A 76 6.17 2.45 -7.33
N ILE A 77 6.09 1.64 -6.27
CA ILE A 77 4.99 0.71 -6.05
C ILE A 77 3.66 1.44 -5.82
N TYR A 78 3.68 2.55 -5.08
CA TYR A 78 2.50 3.40 -4.91
C TYR A 78 1.98 3.88 -6.28
N ASN A 79 2.87 4.45 -7.10
CA ASN A 79 2.52 4.97 -8.41
C ASN A 79 1.98 3.87 -9.34
N LEU A 80 2.64 2.70 -9.36
CA LEU A 80 2.17 1.56 -10.15
C LEU A 80 0.78 1.08 -9.71
N ARG A 81 0.49 1.06 -8.41
CA ARG A 81 -0.84 0.68 -7.89
C ARG A 81 -1.91 1.71 -8.27
N LYS A 82 -1.56 2.99 -8.19
CA LYS A 82 -2.44 4.09 -8.58
C LYS A 82 -2.76 4.03 -10.08
N GLU A 83 -1.74 3.91 -10.92
CA GLU A 83 -1.89 3.80 -12.37
C GLU A 83 -2.71 2.56 -12.76
N ASN A 84 -2.44 1.41 -12.13
CA ASN A 84 -3.20 0.17 -12.40
C ASN A 84 -4.70 0.34 -12.07
N ARG A 85 -5.02 0.99 -10.95
CA ARG A 85 -6.40 1.30 -10.58
C ARG A 85 -7.07 2.20 -11.62
N GLU A 86 -6.42 3.30 -11.99
CA GLU A 86 -6.95 4.24 -12.99
C GLU A 86 -7.17 3.57 -14.35
N LEU A 87 -6.24 2.72 -14.80
CA LEU A 87 -6.38 1.95 -16.03
C LEU A 87 -7.52 0.93 -15.95
N THR A 88 -7.67 0.26 -14.81
CA THR A 88 -8.76 -0.71 -14.58
C THR A 88 -10.12 -0.03 -14.61
N GLU A 89 -10.24 1.16 -13.99
CA GLU A 89 -11.47 1.95 -14.04
C GLU A 89 -11.82 2.38 -15.47
N LYS A 90 -10.83 2.87 -16.22
CA LYS A 90 -11.00 3.23 -17.65
C LYS A 90 -11.44 2.02 -18.48
N LEU A 91 -10.83 0.86 -18.26
CA LEU A 91 -11.18 -0.38 -18.95
C LEU A 91 -12.63 -0.81 -18.66
N LEU A 92 -13.05 -0.75 -17.38
CA LEU A 92 -14.43 -1.06 -16.99
C LEU A 92 -15.45 -0.11 -17.63
N VAL A 93 -15.13 1.18 -17.71
CA VAL A 93 -15.99 2.17 -18.40
C VAL A 93 -16.09 1.84 -19.88
N ALA A 94 -14.97 1.59 -20.55
CA ALA A 94 -14.94 1.25 -21.97
C ALA A 94 -15.71 -0.05 -22.28
N ASN A 95 -15.52 -1.10 -21.47
CA ASN A 95 -16.25 -2.37 -21.63
C ASN A 95 -17.77 -2.17 -21.51
N ARG A 96 -18.24 -1.39 -20.53
CA ARG A 96 -19.67 -1.08 -20.40
C ARG A 96 -20.23 -0.34 -21.62
N GLN A 97 -19.46 0.58 -22.20
CA GLN A 97 -19.87 1.30 -23.41
C GLN A 97 -19.96 0.36 -24.63
N LEU A 98 -18.99 -0.53 -24.79
CA LEU A 98 -19.01 -1.53 -25.86
C LEU A 98 -20.20 -2.49 -25.73
N GLU A 99 -20.48 -2.98 -24.52
CA GLU A 99 -21.65 -3.82 -24.25
C GLU A 99 -22.97 -3.12 -24.58
N PHE A 100 -23.06 -1.82 -24.27
CA PHE A 100 -24.24 -1.02 -24.59
C PHE A 100 -24.46 -0.91 -26.11
N ILE A 101 -23.41 -0.56 -26.87
CA ILE A 101 -23.47 -0.44 -28.33
C ILE A 101 -23.81 -1.78 -28.97
N ALA A 102 -23.17 -2.87 -28.52
CA ALA A 102 -23.42 -4.21 -29.04
C ALA A 102 -24.89 -4.63 -28.85
N ARG A 103 -25.49 -4.32 -27.70
CA ARG A 103 -26.91 -4.59 -27.43
C ARG A 103 -27.84 -3.74 -28.30
N GLN A 104 -27.54 -2.47 -28.51
CA GLN A 104 -28.36 -1.61 -29.39
C GLN A 104 -28.39 -2.11 -30.83
N ASN A 105 -27.24 -2.53 -31.37
CA ASN A 105 -27.14 -3.07 -32.72
C ASN A 105 -27.90 -4.40 -32.90
N LEU A 106 -28.04 -5.21 -31.85
CA LEU A 106 -28.80 -6.47 -31.88
C LEU A 106 -30.32 -6.26 -31.83
N LEU A 107 -30.77 -5.11 -31.33
CA LEU A 107 -32.19 -4.74 -31.19
C LEU A 107 -32.70 -3.88 -32.37
N SER A 108 -31.80 -3.49 -33.27
CA SER A 108 -32.08 -2.72 -34.50
C SER A 108 -32.19 -3.66 -35.69
#